data_AF-A0A7C4UF32-F1
#
_entry.id   AF-A0A7C4UF32-F1
#
_cell.length_a   1.000
_cell.length_b   1.000
_cell.length_c   1.000
_cell.angle_alpha   90.00
_cell.angle_beta   90.00
_cell.angle_gamma   90.00
#
_symmetry.space_group_name_H-M   'P 1'
#
loop_
_entity.id
_entity.type
_entity.pdbx_description
1 polymer ?
#
loop_
_entity_poly.entity_id
_entity_poly.type
_entity_poly.pdbx_seq_one_letter_code
_entity_poly.pdbx_strand_id
1 'polypeptide(L)'
;MRDTRMSQARWILLALVVIWAAGCTNSTKTGVGVSSPSLTIGNGKSGASSSKDARGAAESFLKSLCVGDAKSASGKLDVAYKKYVGPPFFSDDQVVGYSESDVQKMLMKLAAGASVATIQTETYGANVASFRGELTGPQKVFTLRLARSGESWIVTHFQTARQTRSQVTAKAESSDASWPLACARDFLDLLAGGPDDHELTMRLMSEEFKKQLPAPSIADSGLGYARKDVRNWLNAQRGECIGYSIHAMARDGAGYRVDGSLSGASNRSFRLNLAPVRGDWFVDRFEIK
;
A
#
# COMPACT_ATOMS: atom_id res chain seq x y z
N MET A 1 -64.00 -22.93 31.94
CA MET A 1 -62.95 -23.69 32.64
C MET A 1 -61.83 -22.72 32.99
N ARG A 2 -61.51 -22.63 34.30
CA ARG A 2 -60.22 -22.36 34.96
C ARG A 2 -59.20 -21.48 34.22
N ASP A 3 -58.52 -20.51 34.82
CA ASP A 3 -58.49 -19.95 36.15
C ASP A 3 -57.56 -18.73 36.06
N THR A 4 -57.86 -17.69 36.85
CA THR A 4 -56.93 -16.85 37.64
C THR A 4 -55.41 -16.88 37.31
N ARG A 5 -54.65 -15.78 37.22
CA ARG A 5 -54.47 -14.69 38.19
C ARG A 5 -53.51 -13.61 37.65
N MET A 6 -53.79 -12.38 38.05
CA MET A 6 -52.88 -11.23 38.16
C MET A 6 -51.57 -11.57 38.90
N SER A 7 -50.49 -10.84 38.58
CA SER A 7 -49.75 -10.11 39.63
C SER A 7 -48.88 -9.00 39.04
N GLN A 8 -49.23 -7.77 39.39
CA GLN A 8 -48.33 -6.62 39.43
C GLN A 8 -47.19 -6.84 40.45
N ALA A 9 -46.00 -6.30 40.18
CA ALA A 9 -45.10 -5.64 41.15
C ALA A 9 -43.90 -5.07 40.35
N ARG A 10 -43.73 -3.78 40.04
CA ARG A 10 -43.49 -2.57 40.85
C ARG A 10 -42.11 -2.53 41.55
N TRP A 11 -41.31 -1.52 41.15
CA TRP A 11 -40.11 -0.93 41.80
C TRP A 11 -38.83 -1.80 41.76
N ILE A 12 -37.60 -1.28 41.61
CA ILE A 12 -36.95 -0.18 42.33
C ILE A 12 -35.81 0.42 41.47
N LEU A 13 -35.70 1.75 41.53
CA LEU A 13 -34.59 2.58 41.11
C LEU A 13 -33.54 2.56 42.22
N LEU A 14 -32.28 2.17 41.96
CA LEU A 14 -31.18 2.47 42.88
C LEU A 14 -29.92 2.87 42.11
N ALA A 15 -29.57 4.15 42.27
CA ALA A 15 -28.29 4.71 41.88
C ALA A 15 -27.19 4.15 42.79
N LEU A 16 -26.02 3.86 42.23
CA LEU A 16 -24.80 3.72 43.00
C LEU A 16 -23.70 4.53 42.31
N VAL A 17 -23.54 5.73 42.85
CA VAL A 17 -22.40 6.62 42.70
C VAL A 17 -21.22 5.95 43.38
N VAL A 18 -20.16 5.64 42.62
CA VAL A 18 -18.83 5.38 43.18
C VAL A 18 -17.94 6.55 42.82
N ILE A 19 -17.74 7.42 43.82
CA ILE A 19 -16.71 8.45 43.85
C ILE A 19 -15.37 7.74 44.08
N TRP A 20 -14.42 7.94 43.17
CA TRP A 20 -13.00 7.75 43.47
C TRP A 20 -12.32 9.12 43.43
N ALA A 21 -11.86 9.55 44.61
CA ALA A 21 -11.03 10.72 44.81
C ALA A 21 -9.72 10.30 45.50
N ALA A 22 -8.64 11.01 45.13
CA ALA A 22 -7.26 10.98 45.66
C ALA A 22 -6.41 9.75 45.28
N GLY A 23 -5.15 9.86 44.86
CA GLY A 23 -4.24 11.00 44.70
C GLY A 23 -2.85 10.50 44.27
N CYS A 24 -2.07 11.39 43.65
CA CYS A 24 -0.60 11.46 43.40
C CYS A 24 0.26 10.20 43.63
N THR A 25 1.14 9.80 42.72
CA THR A 25 2.49 10.42 42.61
C THR A 25 3.13 10.35 41.22
N ASN A 26 4.02 11.31 40.99
CA ASN A 26 4.87 11.54 39.83
C ASN A 26 5.58 10.29 39.28
N SER A 27 5.62 10.17 37.95
CA SER A 27 6.83 9.69 37.28
C SER A 27 7.01 10.42 35.96
N THR A 28 8.00 11.29 35.96
CA THR A 28 8.59 11.95 34.81
C THR A 28 9.06 10.89 33.81
N LYS A 29 8.31 10.67 32.74
CA LYS A 29 8.87 10.02 31.54
C LYS A 29 9.24 11.11 30.56
N THR A 30 10.51 11.47 30.61
CA THR A 30 11.25 12.17 29.57
C THR A 30 10.89 11.54 28.22
N GLY A 31 10.17 12.28 27.40
CA GLY A 31 9.80 11.85 26.06
C GLY A 31 11.08 11.62 25.25
N VAL A 32 11.41 10.35 25.00
CA VAL A 32 12.26 9.99 23.88
C VAL A 32 11.43 10.32 22.65
N GLY A 33 11.72 11.48 22.06
CA GLY A 33 11.20 11.86 20.75
C GLY A 33 11.59 10.76 19.77
N VAL A 34 10.61 9.94 19.41
CA VAL A 34 10.72 9.01 18.29
C VAL A 34 10.82 9.89 17.05
N SER A 35 12.05 10.21 16.68
CA SER A 35 12.35 10.85 15.41
C SER A 35 11.84 9.91 14.33
N SER A 36 10.75 10.29 13.68
CA SER A 36 10.38 9.69 12.40
C SER A 36 11.62 9.77 11.51
N PRO A 37 12.08 8.67 10.88
CA PRO A 37 13.16 8.76 9.93
C PRO A 37 12.65 9.61 8.76
N SER A 38 13.03 10.88 8.76
CA SER A 38 12.88 11.76 7.62
C SER A 38 13.81 11.22 6.55
N LEU A 39 13.23 10.65 5.50
CA LEU A 39 13.95 10.31 4.26
C LEU A 39 14.66 11.58 3.79
N THR A 40 15.96 11.67 4.08
CA THR A 40 16.79 12.76 3.59
C THR A 40 17.12 12.44 2.15
N ILE A 41 16.33 12.97 1.22
CA ILE A 41 16.55 12.85 -0.22
C ILE A 41 17.83 13.64 -0.54
N GLY A 42 18.96 12.94 -0.61
CA GLY A 42 20.24 13.54 -0.97
C GLY A 42 20.21 14.04 -2.42
N ASN A 43 20.49 15.33 -2.63
CA ASN A 43 20.70 15.92 -3.95
C ASN A 43 22.07 15.49 -4.51
N GLY A 44 22.20 14.24 -4.96
CA GLY A 44 23.41 13.72 -5.61
C GLY A 44 23.23 13.58 -7.11
N LYS A 45 23.99 14.35 -7.91
CA LYS A 45 24.18 14.10 -9.35
C LYS A 45 24.92 12.76 -9.53
N SER A 46 24.20 11.70 -9.88
CA SER A 46 24.79 10.40 -10.24
C SER A 46 23.91 9.74 -11.30
N GLY A 47 24.25 9.95 -12.58
CA GLY A 47 23.38 9.60 -13.72
C GLY A 47 23.64 8.23 -14.37
N ALA A 48 24.66 7.46 -13.95
CA ALA A 48 24.98 6.18 -14.61
C ALA A 48 25.38 5.03 -13.67
N SER A 49 26.00 5.27 -12.51
CA SER A 49 26.26 4.19 -11.53
C SER A 49 25.00 3.83 -10.73
N SER A 50 24.14 4.82 -10.48
CA SER A 50 22.94 4.69 -9.65
C SER A 50 21.92 3.68 -10.18
N SER A 51 21.81 3.53 -11.50
CA SER A 51 20.86 2.59 -12.12
C SER A 51 21.32 1.14 -11.98
N LYS A 52 22.60 0.85 -12.22
CA LYS A 52 23.17 -0.50 -12.02
C LYS A 52 23.08 -0.93 -10.56
N ASP A 53 23.35 -0.01 -9.62
CA ASP A 53 23.28 -0.29 -8.19
C ASP A 53 21.83 -0.62 -7.74
N ALA A 54 20.84 0.11 -8.25
CA ALA A 54 19.43 -0.14 -7.94
C ALA A 54 18.95 -1.49 -8.48
N ARG A 55 19.31 -1.83 -9.73
CA ARG A 55 18.96 -3.13 -10.32
C ARG A 55 19.60 -4.29 -9.56
N GLY A 56 20.88 -4.16 -9.18
CA GLY A 56 21.56 -5.16 -8.36
C GLY A 56 20.89 -5.38 -7.00
N ALA A 57 20.44 -4.32 -6.34
CA ALA A 57 19.68 -4.42 -5.09
C ALA A 57 18.32 -5.09 -5.30
N ALA A 58 17.61 -4.77 -6.39
CA ALA A 58 16.36 -5.40 -6.76
C ALA A 58 16.52 -6.92 -7.01
N GLU A 59 17.49 -7.30 -7.83
CA GLU A 59 17.81 -8.70 -8.13
C GLU A 59 18.23 -9.46 -6.86
N SER A 60 19.03 -8.83 -5.99
CA SER A 60 19.43 -9.43 -4.70
C SER A 60 18.24 -9.69 -3.78
N PHE A 61 17.29 -8.76 -3.70
CA PHE A 61 16.05 -8.95 -2.95
C PHE A 61 15.18 -10.07 -3.54
N LEU A 62 14.92 -10.03 -4.85
CA LEU A 62 14.10 -11.04 -5.55
C LEU A 62 14.73 -12.43 -5.46
N LYS A 63 16.06 -12.53 -5.58
CA LYS A 63 16.78 -13.79 -5.40
C LYS A 63 16.60 -14.35 -3.99
N SER A 64 16.77 -13.53 -2.94
CA SER A 64 16.53 -13.96 -1.56
C SER A 64 15.11 -14.52 -1.38
N LEU A 65 14.11 -13.86 -1.95
CA LEU A 65 12.72 -14.35 -1.91
C LEU A 65 12.52 -15.68 -2.63
N CYS A 66 13.00 -15.79 -3.87
CA CYS A 66 12.81 -16.98 -4.70
C CYS A 66 13.51 -18.23 -4.16
N VAL A 67 14.58 -18.08 -3.36
CA VAL A 67 15.24 -19.21 -2.69
C VAL A 67 14.69 -19.50 -1.28
N GLY A 68 13.64 -18.79 -0.87
CA GLY A 68 13.00 -18.97 0.44
C GLY A 68 13.75 -18.34 1.62
N ASP A 69 14.75 -17.48 1.37
CA ASP A 69 15.47 -16.75 2.41
C ASP A 69 14.74 -15.46 2.80
N ALA A 70 13.60 -15.63 3.47
CA ALA A 70 12.75 -14.54 3.91
C ALA A 70 13.49 -13.56 4.85
N LYS A 71 14.45 -14.04 5.64
CA LYS A 71 15.23 -13.22 6.58
C LYS A 71 16.16 -12.26 5.83
N SER A 72 16.89 -12.74 4.82
CA SER A 72 17.73 -11.85 4.00
C SER A 72 16.91 -10.92 3.12
N ALA A 73 15.71 -11.32 2.68
CA ALA A 73 14.81 -10.44 1.96
C ALA A 73 14.24 -9.35 2.86
N SER A 74 13.75 -9.72 4.06
CA SER A 74 13.18 -8.77 5.02
C SER A 74 14.21 -7.76 5.54
N GLY A 75 15.48 -8.14 5.63
CA GLY A 75 16.59 -7.21 5.95
C GLY A 75 16.80 -6.09 4.94
N LYS A 76 16.27 -6.21 3.71
CA LYS A 76 16.36 -5.18 2.66
C LYS A 76 15.14 -4.25 2.61
N LEU A 77 14.10 -4.55 3.39
CA LEU A 77 12.89 -3.72 3.46
C LEU A 77 13.12 -2.49 4.33
N ASP A 78 12.55 -1.36 3.90
CA ASP A 78 12.42 -0.17 4.71
C ASP A 78 11.56 -0.41 5.98
N VAL A 79 11.89 0.26 7.07
CA VAL A 79 11.19 0.11 8.36
C VAL A 79 9.75 0.59 8.27
N ALA A 80 9.46 1.68 7.56
CA ALA A 80 8.09 2.13 7.38
C ALA A 80 7.29 1.07 6.62
N TYR A 81 7.89 0.43 5.60
CA TYR A 81 7.25 -0.67 4.89
C TYR A 81 6.89 -1.84 5.82
N LYS A 82 7.79 -2.24 6.72
CA LYS A 82 7.56 -3.32 7.70
C LYS A 82 6.43 -3.02 8.67
N LYS A 83 6.25 -1.77 9.09
CA LYS A 83 5.17 -1.36 10.02
C LYS A 83 3.76 -1.56 9.47
N TYR A 84 3.61 -1.79 8.17
CA TYR A 84 2.29 -1.99 7.58
C TYR A 84 1.82 -3.44 7.51
N VAL A 85 2.66 -4.43 7.80
CA VAL A 85 2.25 -5.84 7.68
C VAL A 85 1.12 -6.19 8.64
N GLY A 86 1.17 -5.60 9.83
CA GLY A 86 0.16 -5.74 10.86
C GLY A 86 0.65 -5.15 12.18
N PRO A 87 -0.27 -4.87 13.11
CA PRO A 87 0.11 -4.45 14.45
C PRO A 87 0.89 -5.59 15.15
N PRO A 88 2.00 -5.28 15.83
CA PRO A 88 2.77 -6.29 16.56
C PRO A 88 2.01 -6.81 17.79
N PHE A 89 2.08 -8.12 18.02
CA PHE A 89 1.42 -8.75 19.17
C PHE A 89 2.34 -8.84 20.40
N PHE A 90 3.60 -9.21 20.20
CA PHE A 90 4.57 -9.41 21.30
C PHE A 90 5.16 -8.08 21.78
N SER A 91 5.53 -8.02 23.06
CA SER A 91 6.06 -6.80 23.72
C SER A 91 7.26 -6.22 22.98
N ASP A 92 8.18 -7.08 22.54
CA ASP A 92 9.43 -6.65 21.92
C ASP A 92 9.18 -6.07 20.52
N ASP A 93 8.24 -6.67 19.78
CA ASP A 93 7.79 -6.17 18.48
C ASP A 93 7.01 -4.85 18.61
N GLN A 94 6.28 -4.65 19.72
CA GLN A 94 5.59 -3.40 20.01
C GLN A 94 6.55 -2.22 20.18
N VAL A 95 7.77 -2.46 20.66
CA VAL A 95 8.80 -1.41 20.81
C VAL A 95 9.26 -0.88 19.46
N VAL A 96 9.51 -1.76 18.48
CA VAL A 96 9.94 -1.35 17.14
C VAL A 96 8.78 -1.00 16.22
N GLY A 97 7.55 -1.44 16.57
CA GLY A 97 6.30 -1.15 15.89
C GLY A 97 5.95 -2.11 14.74
N TYR A 98 6.64 -3.24 14.61
CA TYR A 98 6.37 -4.29 13.62
C TYR A 98 6.88 -5.65 14.07
N SER A 99 6.29 -6.74 13.56
CA SER A 99 6.74 -8.13 13.80
C SER A 99 7.60 -8.61 12.62
N GLU A 100 8.88 -8.84 12.86
CA GLU A 100 9.80 -9.35 11.83
C GLU A 100 9.37 -10.74 11.32
N SER A 101 8.79 -11.56 12.22
CA SER A 101 8.27 -12.88 11.84
C SER A 101 7.07 -12.79 10.88
N ASP A 102 6.18 -11.82 11.07
CA ASP A 102 5.01 -11.65 10.21
C ASP A 102 5.39 -11.02 8.88
N VAL A 103 6.39 -10.11 8.87
CA VAL A 103 7.01 -9.62 7.64
C VAL A 103 7.55 -10.78 6.81
N GLN A 104 8.31 -11.69 7.41
CA GLN A 104 8.87 -12.86 6.72
C GLN A 104 7.77 -13.80 6.20
N LYS A 105 6.72 -14.09 6.99
CA LYS A 105 5.57 -14.89 6.53
C LYS A 105 4.85 -14.24 5.34
N MET A 106 4.67 -12.91 5.38
CA MET A 106 4.04 -12.17 4.29
C MET A 106 4.88 -12.23 3.01
N LEU A 107 6.20 -12.02 3.10
CA LEU A 107 7.11 -12.17 1.97
C LEU A 107 7.06 -13.58 1.36
N MET A 108 7.05 -14.62 2.21
CA MET A 108 6.91 -16.00 1.75
C MET A 108 5.56 -16.26 1.08
N LYS A 109 4.47 -15.67 1.58
CA LYS A 109 3.14 -15.75 0.95
C LYS A 109 3.15 -15.11 -0.45
N LEU A 110 3.75 -13.93 -0.58
CA LEU A 110 3.87 -13.23 -1.87
C LEU A 110 4.69 -14.07 -2.88
N ALA A 111 5.84 -14.59 -2.45
CA ALA A 111 6.72 -15.42 -3.27
C ALA A 111 6.34 -16.90 -3.32
N ALA A 112 5.20 -17.31 -2.77
CA ALA A 112 4.82 -18.71 -2.70
C ALA A 112 4.77 -19.34 -4.11
N GLY A 113 5.54 -20.43 -4.29
CA GLY A 113 5.69 -21.15 -5.55
C GLY A 113 6.68 -20.54 -6.55
N ALA A 114 7.31 -19.40 -6.23
CA ALA A 114 8.26 -18.73 -7.10
C ALA A 114 9.68 -19.28 -6.94
N SER A 115 10.35 -19.52 -8.07
CA SER A 115 11.74 -20.01 -8.10
C SER A 115 12.69 -19.05 -8.81
N VAL A 116 12.19 -18.18 -9.67
CA VAL A 116 12.93 -17.22 -10.47
C VAL A 116 12.07 -15.96 -10.63
N ALA A 117 12.72 -14.80 -10.66
CA ALA A 117 12.10 -13.53 -11.00
C ALA A 117 12.73 -12.97 -12.27
N THR A 118 11.91 -12.51 -13.21
CA THR A 118 12.35 -11.88 -14.46
C THR A 118 11.87 -10.45 -14.50
N ILE A 119 12.79 -9.49 -14.37
CA ILE A 119 12.50 -8.06 -14.56
C ILE A 119 12.23 -7.80 -16.04
N GLN A 120 11.07 -7.22 -16.34
CA GLN A 120 10.63 -6.86 -17.69
C GLN A 120 10.62 -5.35 -17.93
N THR A 121 10.33 -4.56 -16.90
CA THR A 121 10.27 -3.10 -16.98
C THR A 121 11.06 -2.48 -15.84
N GLU A 122 11.77 -1.41 -16.16
CA GLU A 122 12.57 -0.63 -15.22
C GLU A 122 12.22 0.85 -15.38
N THR A 123 12.12 1.57 -14.27
CA THR A 123 11.88 3.01 -14.25
C THR A 123 12.78 3.64 -13.20
N TYR A 124 13.56 4.64 -13.60
CA TYR A 124 14.55 5.28 -12.75
C TYR A 124 14.18 6.75 -12.51
N GLY A 125 14.21 7.16 -11.25
CA GLY A 125 14.27 8.56 -10.84
C GLY A 125 15.62 8.86 -10.15
N ALA A 126 15.78 10.08 -9.64
CA ALA A 126 17.05 10.50 -9.03
C ALA A 126 17.45 9.66 -7.81
N ASN A 127 16.49 9.31 -6.94
CA ASN A 127 16.72 8.56 -5.70
C ASN A 127 15.70 7.42 -5.51
N VAL A 128 15.02 7.04 -6.59
CA VAL A 128 13.98 6.02 -6.59
C VAL A 128 14.08 5.17 -7.84
N ALA A 129 13.73 3.90 -7.75
CA ALA A 129 13.65 2.99 -8.89
C ALA A 129 12.43 2.08 -8.74
N SER A 130 11.79 1.74 -9.85
CA SER A 130 10.68 0.80 -9.91
C SER A 130 10.99 -0.31 -10.90
N PHE A 131 10.74 -1.54 -10.49
CA PHE A 131 10.96 -2.76 -11.24
C PHE A 131 9.66 -3.54 -11.32
N ARG A 132 9.32 -3.99 -12.51
CA ARG A 132 8.16 -4.85 -12.74
C ARG A 132 8.56 -6.03 -13.59
N GLY A 133 7.89 -7.13 -13.37
CA GLY A 133 8.23 -8.37 -14.05
C GLY A 133 7.37 -9.53 -13.59
N GLU A 134 7.87 -10.73 -13.84
CA GLU A 134 7.16 -11.97 -13.56
C GLU A 134 7.94 -12.83 -12.57
N LEU A 135 7.20 -13.52 -11.71
CA LEU A 135 7.72 -14.63 -10.92
C LEU A 135 7.36 -15.94 -11.62
N THR A 136 8.29 -16.89 -11.69
CA THR A 136 7.96 -18.26 -12.12
C THR A 136 6.97 -18.90 -11.14
N GLY A 137 6.21 -19.89 -11.59
CA GLY A 137 5.17 -20.54 -10.78
C GLY A 137 3.76 -20.03 -11.12
N PRO A 138 2.80 -19.99 -10.16
CA PRO A 138 1.46 -19.50 -10.45
C PRO A 138 1.58 -18.07 -10.98
N GLN A 139 1.15 -17.84 -12.22
CA GLN A 139 1.29 -16.61 -13.01
C GLN A 139 1.11 -15.34 -12.16
N LYS A 140 2.22 -14.80 -11.64
CA LYS A 140 2.27 -13.64 -10.75
C LYS A 140 3.14 -12.59 -11.40
N VAL A 141 2.59 -11.39 -11.50
CA VAL A 141 3.37 -10.19 -11.79
C VAL A 141 3.85 -9.61 -10.47
N PHE A 142 5.11 -9.15 -10.43
CA PHE A 142 5.61 -8.42 -9.28
C PHE A 142 5.80 -6.95 -9.62
N THR A 143 5.68 -6.13 -8.58
CA THR A 143 6.10 -4.74 -8.58
C THR A 143 6.99 -4.51 -7.37
N LEU A 144 8.12 -3.88 -7.59
CA LEU A 144 9.14 -3.61 -6.59
C LEU A 144 9.61 -2.16 -6.73
N ARG A 145 9.52 -1.38 -5.65
CA ARG A 145 10.11 -0.03 -5.59
C ARG A 145 11.26 0.00 -4.60
N LEU A 146 12.32 0.69 -5.00
CA LEU A 146 13.47 0.97 -4.17
C LEU A 146 13.64 2.48 -4.02
N ALA A 147 14.13 2.90 -2.86
CA ALA A 147 14.60 4.25 -2.62
C ALA A 147 16.05 4.21 -2.16
N ARG A 148 16.79 5.26 -2.50
CA ARG A 148 18.16 5.44 -2.03
C ARG A 148 18.14 5.92 -0.58
N SER A 149 18.84 5.21 0.30
CA SER A 149 19.04 5.55 1.70
C SER A 149 20.53 5.53 2.00
N GLY A 150 21.13 6.73 2.03
CA GLY A 150 22.59 6.90 2.06
C GLY A 150 23.25 6.30 0.80
N GLU A 151 24.17 5.36 1.01
CA GLU A 151 24.88 4.66 -0.06
C GLU A 151 24.16 3.41 -0.57
N SER A 152 23.06 3.01 0.08
CA SER A 152 22.35 1.77 -0.21
C SER A 152 20.99 2.02 -0.86
N TRP A 153 20.48 1.00 -1.56
CA TRP A 153 19.10 0.95 -2.03
C TRP A 153 18.28 0.05 -1.10
N ILE A 154 17.16 0.57 -0.60
CA ILE A 154 16.23 -0.15 0.28
C ILE A 154 14.90 -0.34 -0.43
N VAL A 155 14.27 -1.49 -0.19
CA VAL A 155 12.95 -1.81 -0.74
C VAL A 155 11.89 -1.08 0.06
N THR A 156 11.23 -0.10 -0.58
CA THR A 156 10.15 0.67 0.02
C THR A 156 8.78 0.07 -0.28
N HIS A 157 8.70 -0.80 -1.28
CA HIS A 157 7.46 -1.45 -1.68
C HIS A 157 7.74 -2.75 -2.43
N PHE A 158 7.05 -3.83 -2.06
CA PHE A 158 7.08 -5.08 -2.83
C PHE A 158 5.73 -5.77 -2.79
N GLN A 159 5.21 -6.09 -3.96
CA GLN A 159 3.92 -6.76 -4.10
C GLN A 159 3.93 -7.74 -5.25
N THR A 160 3.03 -8.71 -5.16
CA THR A 160 2.72 -9.64 -6.23
C THR A 160 1.22 -9.60 -6.47
N ALA A 161 0.81 -9.44 -7.72
CA ALA A 161 -0.57 -9.61 -8.12
C ALA A 161 -0.70 -10.85 -9.01
N ARG A 162 -1.91 -11.41 -9.10
CA ARG A 162 -2.21 -12.39 -10.16
C ARG A 162 -1.95 -11.72 -11.51
N GLN A 163 -1.43 -12.46 -12.48
CA GLN A 163 -1.24 -11.93 -13.81
C GLN A 163 -2.58 -11.46 -14.37
N THR A 164 -2.67 -10.17 -14.66
CA THR A 164 -3.86 -9.55 -15.25
C THR A 164 -3.62 -9.34 -16.74
N ARG A 165 -4.70 -9.25 -17.51
CA ARG A 165 -4.60 -8.82 -18.90
C ARG A 165 -4.29 -7.33 -18.91
N SER A 166 -3.02 -6.96 -19.04
CA SER A 166 -2.60 -5.56 -19.10
C SER A 166 -2.14 -5.20 -20.51
N GLN A 167 -2.60 -4.07 -21.02
CA GLN A 167 -2.14 -3.50 -22.28
C GLN A 167 -1.85 -2.02 -22.08
N VAL A 168 -0.68 -1.55 -22.49
CA VAL A 168 -0.31 -0.13 -22.42
C VAL A 168 0.03 0.34 -23.83
N THR A 169 -0.85 1.14 -24.41
CA THR A 169 -0.63 1.77 -25.72
C THR A 169 -0.22 3.23 -25.59
N ALA A 170 -0.49 3.85 -24.44
CA ALA A 170 0.00 5.19 -24.13
C ALA A 170 1.53 5.21 -24.16
N LYS A 171 2.09 6.15 -24.92
CA LYS A 171 3.52 6.46 -24.91
C LYS A 171 3.78 7.48 -23.82
N ALA A 172 4.79 7.25 -22.99
CA ALA A 172 5.32 8.30 -22.14
C ALA A 172 5.99 9.35 -23.06
N GLU A 173 5.37 10.52 -23.21
CA GLU A 173 5.87 11.57 -24.10
C GLU A 173 7.20 12.20 -23.63
N SER A 174 7.57 11.96 -22.37
CA SER A 174 8.83 12.41 -21.76
C SER A 174 9.34 11.41 -20.72
N SER A 175 10.63 11.51 -20.37
CA SER A 175 11.23 10.76 -19.26
C SER A 175 10.48 10.97 -17.95
N ASP A 176 9.95 12.17 -17.75
CA ASP A 176 9.27 12.58 -16.52
C ASP A 176 7.88 11.93 -16.37
N ALA A 177 7.30 11.43 -17.47
CA ALA A 177 6.04 10.72 -17.47
C ALA A 177 6.17 9.23 -17.07
N SER A 178 7.40 8.69 -17.04
CA SER A 178 7.63 7.26 -16.76
C SER A 178 7.20 6.84 -15.35
N TRP A 179 7.50 7.66 -14.35
CA TRP A 179 7.15 7.42 -12.94
C TRP A 179 5.64 7.46 -12.66
N PRO A 180 4.91 8.51 -13.10
CA PRO A 180 3.46 8.50 -12.95
C PRO A 180 2.81 7.34 -13.71
N LEU A 181 3.31 6.98 -14.90
CA LEU A 181 2.80 5.80 -15.62
C LEU A 181 3.06 4.50 -14.83
N ALA A 182 4.22 4.35 -14.19
CA ALA A 182 4.49 3.22 -13.31
C ALA A 182 3.50 3.18 -12.15
N CYS A 183 3.26 4.31 -11.48
CA CYS A 183 2.27 4.41 -10.40
C CYS A 183 0.85 4.03 -10.86
N ALA A 184 0.41 4.51 -12.02
CA ALA A 184 -0.88 4.12 -12.59
C ALA A 184 -1.00 2.62 -12.78
N ARG A 185 0.03 1.99 -13.37
CA ARG A 185 0.01 0.55 -13.61
C ARG A 185 0.02 -0.24 -12.30
N ASP A 186 0.79 0.20 -11.30
CA ASP A 186 0.83 -0.44 -9.98
C ASP A 186 -0.54 -0.41 -9.30
N PHE A 187 -1.25 0.71 -9.39
CA PHE A 187 -2.61 0.85 -8.85
C PHE A 187 -3.61 -0.06 -9.58
N LEU A 188 -3.57 -0.07 -10.92
CA LEU A 188 -4.51 -0.86 -11.72
C LEU A 188 -4.28 -2.37 -11.59
N ASP A 189 -3.02 -2.81 -11.45
CA ASP A 189 -2.67 -4.20 -11.15
C ASP A 189 -3.29 -4.67 -9.84
N LEU A 190 -3.15 -3.89 -8.77
CA LEU A 190 -3.71 -4.24 -7.46
C LEU A 190 -5.22 -4.18 -7.44
N LEU A 191 -5.80 -3.17 -8.10
CA LEU A 191 -7.25 -3.06 -8.25
C LEU A 191 -7.82 -4.29 -8.96
N ALA A 192 -7.15 -4.78 -10.01
CA ALA A 192 -7.57 -5.98 -10.74
C ALA A 192 -7.25 -7.29 -9.98
N GLY A 193 -6.19 -7.31 -9.16
CA GLY A 193 -5.76 -8.45 -8.33
C GLY A 193 -6.82 -8.92 -7.33
N GLY A 194 -7.60 -7.99 -6.78
CA GLY A 194 -8.82 -8.28 -6.03
C GLY A 194 -8.82 -7.76 -4.58
N PRO A 195 -9.83 -8.20 -3.79
CA PRO A 195 -10.03 -7.69 -2.42
C PRO A 195 -8.85 -7.90 -1.49
N ASP A 196 -8.08 -8.99 -1.70
CA ASP A 196 -6.90 -9.32 -0.90
C ASP A 196 -5.80 -8.26 -1.00
N ASP A 197 -5.81 -7.47 -2.09
CA ASP A 197 -4.81 -6.45 -2.39
C ASP A 197 -5.25 -5.03 -2.00
N HIS A 198 -6.46 -4.85 -1.47
CA HIS A 198 -7.03 -3.52 -1.23
C HIS A 198 -6.19 -2.63 -0.30
N GLU A 199 -5.62 -3.20 0.77
CA GLU A 199 -4.76 -2.43 1.68
C GLU A 199 -3.52 -1.90 0.94
N LEU A 200 -3.01 -2.64 -0.07
CA LEU A 200 -1.92 -2.18 -0.92
C LEU A 200 -2.40 -1.13 -1.93
N THR A 201 -3.56 -1.35 -2.55
CA THR A 201 -4.17 -0.37 -3.47
C THR A 201 -4.35 0.98 -2.80
N MET A 202 -4.79 0.98 -1.54
CA MET A 202 -4.98 2.19 -0.72
C MET A 202 -3.68 2.96 -0.44
N ARG A 203 -2.50 2.33 -0.48
CA ARG A 203 -1.21 3.02 -0.29
C ARG A 203 -0.81 3.85 -1.50
N LEU A 204 -1.30 3.46 -2.68
CA LEU A 204 -1.06 4.21 -3.90
C LEU A 204 -2.04 5.37 -4.04
N MET A 205 -2.99 5.54 -3.12
CA MET A 205 -3.94 6.66 -3.10
C MET A 205 -3.45 7.78 -2.19
N SER A 206 -3.66 9.03 -2.59
CA SER A 206 -3.40 10.20 -1.73
C SER A 206 -4.31 10.18 -0.50
N GLU A 207 -3.84 10.79 0.60
CA GLU A 207 -4.65 10.94 1.82
C GLU A 207 -5.90 11.77 1.55
N GLU A 208 -5.75 12.82 0.75
CA GLU A 208 -6.81 13.71 0.31
C GLU A 208 -7.88 12.93 -0.47
N PHE A 209 -7.48 12.06 -1.40
CA PHE A 209 -8.42 11.24 -2.15
C PHE A 209 -9.21 10.29 -1.23
N LYS A 210 -8.52 9.60 -0.31
CA LYS A 210 -9.18 8.68 0.64
C LYS A 210 -10.21 9.38 1.52
N LYS A 211 -9.96 10.63 1.91
CA LYS A 211 -10.89 11.47 2.70
C LYS A 211 -12.10 11.97 1.89
N GLN A 212 -12.00 12.01 0.55
CA GLN A 212 -13.09 12.43 -0.33
C GLN A 212 -14.04 11.30 -0.72
N LEU A 213 -13.65 10.04 -0.51
CA LEU A 213 -14.50 8.90 -0.82
C LEU A 213 -15.78 8.93 0.05
N PRO A 214 -16.95 8.61 -0.54
CA PRO A 214 -18.24 8.83 0.11
C PRO A 214 -18.36 8.07 1.44
N ALA A 215 -18.85 8.75 2.49
CA ALA A 215 -19.06 8.16 3.82
C ALA A 215 -20.52 7.74 4.02
N PRO A 216 -20.75 6.62 4.73
CA PRO A 216 -21.16 6.79 6.13
C PRO A 216 -20.52 5.75 7.06
N SER A 217 -19.36 6.05 7.64
CA SER A 217 -18.92 5.45 8.90
C SER A 217 -17.96 6.37 9.67
N ILE A 218 -17.80 6.12 10.97
CA ILE A 218 -16.88 6.87 11.83
C ILE A 218 -15.45 6.60 11.35
N ALA A 219 -14.67 7.66 11.15
CA ALA A 219 -13.28 7.54 10.73
C ALA A 219 -12.44 6.70 11.71
N ASP A 220 -11.50 5.94 11.18
CA ASP A 220 -10.50 5.28 12.01
C ASP A 220 -9.60 6.34 12.68
N SER A 221 -9.18 6.06 13.91
CA SER A 221 -8.41 7.00 14.73
C SER A 221 -7.19 7.55 13.97
N GLY A 222 -7.12 8.88 13.84
CA GLY A 222 -6.00 9.60 13.23
C GLY A 222 -5.96 9.62 11.69
N LEU A 223 -6.90 8.96 10.98
CA LEU A 223 -6.86 8.89 9.50
C LEU A 223 -7.76 9.93 8.81
N GLY A 224 -8.87 10.31 9.45
CA GLY A 224 -9.88 11.16 8.82
C GLY A 224 -10.71 10.45 7.73
N TYR A 225 -10.56 9.13 7.60
CA TYR A 225 -11.38 8.24 6.78
C TYR A 225 -11.51 6.87 7.47
N ALA A 226 -12.52 6.09 7.09
CA ALA A 226 -12.66 4.71 7.53
C ALA A 226 -12.10 3.75 6.46
N ARG A 227 -11.16 2.87 6.82
CA ARG A 227 -10.55 1.92 5.87
C ARG A 227 -11.59 1.01 5.24
N LYS A 228 -12.63 0.62 5.99
CA LYS A 228 -13.74 -0.18 5.48
C LYS A 228 -14.44 0.50 4.29
N ASP A 229 -14.66 1.80 4.35
CA ASP A 229 -15.38 2.53 3.30
C ASP A 229 -14.53 2.65 2.04
N VAL A 230 -13.23 2.90 2.19
CA VAL A 230 -12.30 2.89 1.06
C VAL A 230 -12.25 1.50 0.40
N ARG A 231 -12.22 0.41 1.18
CA ARG A 231 -12.28 -0.96 0.64
C ARG A 231 -13.59 -1.26 -0.08
N ASN A 232 -14.72 -0.80 0.44
CA ASN A 232 -16.03 -0.95 -0.21
C ASN A 232 -16.08 -0.17 -1.53
N TRP A 233 -15.54 1.04 -1.53
CA TRP A 233 -15.43 1.86 -2.73
C TRP A 233 -14.52 1.18 -3.77
N LEU A 234 -13.35 0.66 -3.38
CA LEU A 234 -12.47 -0.09 -4.27
C LEU A 234 -13.16 -1.33 -4.86
N ASN A 235 -13.93 -2.07 -4.05
CA ASN A 235 -14.73 -3.20 -4.55
C ASN A 235 -15.74 -2.75 -5.62
N ALA A 236 -16.43 -1.64 -5.38
CA ALA A 236 -17.40 -1.10 -6.32
C ALA A 236 -16.73 -0.64 -7.63
N GLN A 237 -15.59 0.05 -7.55
CA GLN A 237 -14.84 0.45 -8.74
C GLN A 237 -14.29 -0.75 -9.50
N ARG A 238 -13.75 -1.75 -8.79
CA ARG A 238 -13.22 -2.98 -9.37
C ARG A 238 -14.29 -3.77 -10.11
N GLY A 239 -15.47 -3.98 -9.52
CA GLY A 239 -16.48 -4.89 -10.07
C GLY A 239 -15.88 -6.25 -10.43
N GLU A 240 -16.09 -6.70 -11.66
CA GLU A 240 -15.55 -7.96 -12.20
C GLU A 240 -14.28 -7.75 -13.05
N CYS A 241 -13.48 -6.72 -12.72
CA CYS A 241 -12.23 -6.43 -13.42
C CYS A 241 -11.22 -7.59 -13.31
N ILE A 242 -10.66 -7.98 -14.45
CA ILE A 242 -9.58 -8.97 -14.60
C ILE A 242 -8.36 -8.40 -15.32
N GLY A 243 -8.39 -7.13 -15.70
CA GLY A 243 -7.36 -6.50 -16.52
C GLY A 243 -7.68 -5.06 -16.89
N TYR A 244 -6.76 -4.41 -17.59
CA TYR A 244 -6.92 -3.02 -18.00
C TYR A 244 -6.12 -2.71 -19.26
N SER A 245 -6.51 -1.62 -19.91
CA SER A 245 -5.77 -0.99 -21.00
C SER A 245 -5.58 0.49 -20.71
N ILE A 246 -4.35 0.99 -20.82
CA ILE A 246 -4.04 2.42 -20.75
C ILE A 246 -3.90 2.96 -22.17
N HIS A 247 -4.80 3.88 -22.55
CA HIS A 247 -4.91 4.41 -23.92
C HIS A 247 -4.21 5.75 -24.08
N ALA A 248 -4.29 6.61 -23.06
CA ALA A 248 -3.74 7.95 -23.10
C ALA A 248 -3.19 8.36 -21.75
N MET A 249 -2.14 9.18 -21.79
CA MET A 249 -1.59 9.86 -20.62
C MET A 249 -1.20 11.28 -21.03
N ALA A 250 -1.63 12.27 -20.26
CA ALA A 250 -1.35 13.67 -20.52
C ALA A 250 -1.04 14.39 -19.22
N ARG A 251 -0.22 15.44 -19.29
CA ARG A 251 0.04 16.31 -18.14
C ARG A 251 -1.25 17.05 -17.76
N ASP A 252 -1.51 17.15 -16.47
CA ASP A 252 -2.68 17.86 -15.92
C ASP A 252 -2.22 18.68 -14.70
N GLY A 253 -1.90 19.96 -14.94
CA GLY A 253 -1.24 20.82 -13.96
C GLY A 253 0.13 20.29 -13.50
N ALA A 254 0.27 20.10 -12.19
CA ALA A 254 1.45 19.47 -11.58
C ALA A 254 1.42 17.94 -11.69
N GLY A 255 0.29 17.36 -12.07
CA GLY A 255 0.04 15.93 -12.13
C GLY A 255 -0.02 15.37 -13.54
N TYR A 256 -0.56 14.15 -13.63
CA TYR A 256 -0.89 13.50 -14.90
C TYR A 256 -2.28 12.90 -14.85
N ARG A 257 -2.98 12.97 -15.97
CA ARG A 257 -4.22 12.25 -16.23
C ARG A 257 -3.92 11.04 -17.09
N VAL A 258 -4.47 9.90 -16.71
CA VAL A 258 -4.40 8.63 -17.43
C VAL A 258 -5.84 8.19 -17.75
N ASP A 259 -6.13 7.98 -19.03
CA ASP A 259 -7.43 7.50 -19.50
C ASP A 259 -7.25 6.08 -20.08
N GLY A 260 -8.22 5.21 -19.81
CA GLY A 260 -8.12 3.80 -20.17
C GLY A 260 -9.44 3.04 -20.09
N SER A 261 -9.36 1.71 -20.12
CA SER A 261 -10.50 0.82 -19.91
C SER A 261 -10.15 -0.34 -18.98
N LEU A 262 -11.05 -0.69 -18.07
CA LEU A 262 -11.01 -1.94 -17.32
C LEU A 262 -11.68 -3.05 -18.13
N SER A 263 -11.09 -4.24 -18.13
CA SER A 263 -11.62 -5.45 -18.78
C SER A 263 -12.24 -6.37 -17.74
N GLY A 264 -13.38 -6.96 -18.05
CA GLY A 264 -14.16 -7.85 -17.16
C GLY A 264 -15.35 -8.45 -17.92
N ALA A 265 -16.49 -8.67 -17.26
CA ALA A 265 -17.73 -9.03 -17.96
C ALA A 265 -18.22 -7.93 -18.90
N SER A 266 -17.94 -6.67 -18.57
CA SER A 266 -18.10 -5.52 -19.45
C SER A 266 -16.85 -4.65 -19.42
N ASN A 267 -16.50 -4.09 -20.58
CA ASN A 267 -15.45 -3.09 -20.65
C ASN A 267 -15.97 -1.77 -20.10
N ARG A 268 -15.26 -1.19 -19.13
CA ARG A 268 -15.65 0.07 -18.49
C ARG A 268 -14.53 1.08 -18.65
N SER A 269 -14.85 2.27 -19.15
CA SER A 269 -13.84 3.31 -19.32
C SER A 269 -13.45 3.89 -17.96
N PHE A 270 -12.19 4.28 -17.80
CA PHE A 270 -11.74 4.95 -16.58
C PHE A 270 -10.96 6.23 -16.87
N ARG A 271 -10.87 7.06 -15.84
CA ARG A 271 -9.93 8.16 -15.72
C ARG A 271 -9.25 8.10 -14.37
N LEU A 272 -7.94 8.27 -14.37
CA LEU A 272 -7.07 8.26 -13.21
C LEU A 272 -6.25 9.55 -13.21
N ASN A 273 -6.27 10.30 -12.10
CA ASN A 273 -5.40 11.45 -11.90
C ASN A 273 -4.31 11.09 -10.91
N LEU A 274 -3.08 11.51 -11.22
CA LEU A 274 -1.88 11.26 -10.44
C LEU A 274 -1.31 12.59 -9.98
N ALA A 275 -0.96 12.70 -8.71
CA ALA A 275 -0.33 13.88 -8.13
C ALA A 275 1.04 13.53 -7.52
N PRO A 276 2.05 14.40 -7.66
CA PRO A 276 3.31 14.25 -6.95
C PRO A 276 3.13 14.67 -5.48
N VAL A 277 3.53 13.81 -4.55
CA VAL A 277 3.54 14.10 -3.11
C VAL A 277 4.91 13.74 -2.56
N ARG A 278 5.65 14.75 -2.09
CA ARG A 278 6.97 14.61 -1.45
C ARG A 278 7.97 13.76 -2.28
N GLY A 279 7.92 13.88 -3.61
CA GLY A 279 8.85 13.19 -4.51
C GLY A 279 8.43 11.79 -4.95
N ASP A 280 7.23 11.32 -4.57
CA ASP A 280 6.61 10.11 -5.12
C ASP A 280 5.26 10.46 -5.79
N TRP A 281 4.67 9.51 -6.50
CA TRP A 281 3.42 9.66 -7.24
C TRP A 281 2.30 8.87 -6.58
N PHE A 282 1.14 9.50 -6.45
CA PHE A 282 -0.06 8.90 -5.87
C PHE A 282 -1.27 9.13 -6.77
N VAL A 283 -2.21 8.21 -6.72
CA VAL A 283 -3.54 8.33 -7.27
C VAL A 283 -4.33 9.33 -6.43
N ASP A 284 -4.64 10.46 -7.04
CA ASP A 284 -5.39 11.54 -6.41
C ASP A 284 -6.87 11.51 -6.77
N ARG A 285 -7.22 10.83 -7.88
CA ARG A 285 -8.61 10.59 -8.27
C ARG A 285 -8.69 9.38 -9.18
N PHE A 286 -9.75 8.59 -9.04
CA PHE A 286 -10.06 7.51 -9.98
C PHE A 286 -11.56 7.41 -10.18
N GLU A 287 -11.98 7.35 -11.44
CA GLU A 287 -13.38 7.36 -11.85
C GLU A 287 -13.63 6.36 -12.96
N ILE A 288 -14.72 5.62 -12.84
CA ILE A 288 -15.30 4.84 -13.95
C ILE A 288 -16.31 5.74 -14.68
N LYS A 289 -16.21 5.80 -16.00
CA LYS A 289 -17.09 6.57 -16.90
C LYS A 289 -18.18 5.68 -17.51
#